data_AF-A0A971JDN7-F1
#
_entry.id   AF-A0A971JDN7-F1
#
_cell.length_a   1.000
_cell.length_b   1.000
_cell.length_c   1.000
_cell.angle_alpha   90.00
_cell.angle_beta   90.00
_cell.angle_gamma   90.00
#
_symmetry.space_group_name_H-M   'P 1'
#
loop_
_entity.id
_entity.type
_entity.pdbx_description
1 polymer ?
#
loop_
_entity_poly.entity_id
_entity_poly.type
_entity_poly.pdbx_seq_one_letter_code
_entity_poly.pdbx_strand_id
1 'polypeptide(L)'
;MKSKKIIKIAALILAGGVLLQTAILAYTGVFDRTDSGDVDISQVIIAEEVQNLIKAQDEDRYEENIRNYKEMIVLLNVHDSYKNEIEDMVKEGKSITDIMIAYTFLNDCYGKAELIEMLVNKKEAGQSWSEIFKQYNKDYPAFMPQSFDFDYLDNLLKQGGITNDDIMIADRVSQSAGAAFEEVIDKKAGGEAWKEINAYYNIVNGQETILRVSVTQEQLEKHKVGGTFSEEQVVETLVTANKLGLDEQTAIDKAKAGYTVERFFAEALEQKYYQ
;
A
#
# COMPACT_ATOMS: atom_id res chain seq x y z
N MET A 1 -24.15 -42.82 -13.47
CA MET A 1 -24.26 -42.03 -12.24
C MET A 1 -22.88 -41.46 -11.88
N LYS A 2 -22.45 -40.43 -12.61
CA LYS A 2 -21.22 -39.65 -12.38
C LYS A 2 -21.34 -38.31 -13.13
N SER A 3 -21.65 -37.24 -12.43
CA SER A 3 -21.17 -35.86 -12.70
C SER A 3 -21.76 -34.93 -11.63
N LYS A 4 -21.18 -33.73 -11.50
CA LYS A 4 -21.46 -32.67 -10.52
C LYS A 4 -20.59 -32.69 -9.26
N LYS A 5 -19.28 -32.48 -9.47
CA LYS A 5 -18.53 -31.49 -8.67
C LYS A 5 -18.38 -30.26 -9.56
N ILE A 6 -19.33 -29.33 -9.44
CA ILE A 6 -19.23 -28.00 -10.07
C ILE A 6 -18.63 -27.07 -9.02
N ILE A 7 -17.40 -26.69 -9.34
CA ILE A 7 -16.60 -25.52 -8.95
C ILE A 7 -17.39 -24.44 -8.19
N LYS A 8 -17.04 -24.22 -6.92
CA LYS A 8 -17.31 -22.99 -6.16
C LYS A 8 -16.14 -22.02 -6.38
N ILE A 9 -16.11 -21.37 -7.53
CA ILE A 9 -15.31 -20.16 -7.76
C ILE A 9 -16.30 -19.13 -8.27
N ALA A 10 -16.90 -18.42 -7.34
CA ALA A 10 -17.52 -17.13 -7.58
C ALA A 10 -16.67 -16.11 -6.82
N ALA A 11 -15.39 -16.02 -7.19
CA ALA A 11 -14.64 -14.80 -6.97
C ALA A 11 -15.13 -13.84 -8.06
N LEU A 12 -15.72 -12.73 -7.63
CA LEU A 12 -16.18 -11.65 -8.49
C LEU A 12 -15.05 -11.17 -9.40
N ILE A 13 -15.01 -11.73 -10.61
CA ILE A 13 -14.51 -11.02 -11.77
C ILE A 13 -15.56 -9.93 -12.02
N LEU A 14 -15.32 -8.72 -11.51
CA LEU A 14 -15.98 -7.52 -12.00
C LEU A 14 -15.39 -7.16 -13.38
N ALA A 15 -15.65 -8.02 -14.36
CA ALA A 15 -15.64 -7.67 -15.76
C ALA A 15 -17.02 -7.12 -16.09
N GLY A 16 -17.21 -5.83 -15.80
CA GLY A 16 -18.40 -5.07 -16.15
C GLY A 16 -17.97 -3.65 -16.45
N GLY A 17 -17.80 -3.34 -17.74
CA GLY A 17 -17.29 -2.07 -18.21
C GLY A 17 -18.10 -0.88 -17.69
N VAL A 18 -17.43 -0.04 -16.90
CA VAL A 18 -17.72 1.38 -16.79
C VAL A 18 -16.37 2.08 -16.94
N LEU A 19 -16.17 2.73 -18.08
CA LEU A 19 -15.08 3.69 -18.27
C LEU A 19 -15.35 4.88 -17.37
N LEU A 20 -14.75 4.87 -16.18
CA LEU A 20 -14.50 6.08 -15.39
C LEU A 20 -12.99 6.31 -15.42
N GLN A 21 -12.55 7.15 -16.37
CA GLN A 21 -11.25 7.80 -16.29
C GLN A 21 -11.32 8.86 -15.18
N THR A 22 -11.10 8.46 -13.93
CA THR A 22 -10.84 9.40 -12.84
C THR A 22 -9.78 8.82 -11.91
N ALA A 23 -8.61 9.47 -11.93
CA ALA A 23 -7.50 9.44 -10.98
C ALA A 23 -6.84 8.08 -10.65
N ILE A 24 -5.90 7.66 -11.52
CA ILE A 24 -4.90 6.61 -11.22
C ILE A 24 -3.69 7.18 -10.42
N LEU A 25 -3.68 8.47 -10.09
CA LEU A 25 -2.44 9.20 -9.79
C LEU A 25 -1.85 9.01 -8.37
N ALA A 26 -2.64 8.59 -7.38
CA ALA A 26 -2.19 8.73 -5.99
C ALA A 26 -1.05 7.78 -5.59
N TYR A 27 -1.09 6.53 -6.04
CA TYR A 27 -0.11 5.52 -5.60
C TYR A 27 1.06 5.37 -6.58
N THR A 28 0.82 5.51 -7.90
CA THR A 28 1.93 5.61 -8.86
C THR A 28 2.79 6.84 -8.58
N GLY A 29 2.22 7.97 -8.12
CA GLY A 29 2.98 9.15 -7.71
C GLY A 29 3.99 8.90 -6.59
N VAL A 30 3.84 7.83 -5.79
CA VAL A 30 4.85 7.43 -4.81
C VAL A 30 6.13 6.95 -5.52
N PHE A 31 6.05 6.31 -6.69
CA PHE A 31 7.23 5.72 -7.35
C PHE A 31 7.56 6.30 -8.72
N ASP A 32 6.61 6.96 -9.37
CA ASP A 32 6.73 7.51 -10.71
C ASP A 32 7.00 9.01 -10.68
N ARG A 33 8.29 9.35 -10.79
CA ARG A 33 8.80 10.73 -10.89
C ARG A 33 8.53 11.37 -12.27
N THR A 34 7.91 10.68 -13.22
CA THR A 34 7.96 11.11 -14.64
C THR A 34 6.74 11.85 -15.19
N ASP A 35 5.58 11.89 -14.53
CA ASP A 35 4.44 12.69 -15.05
C ASP A 35 3.33 13.01 -14.03
N SER A 36 3.57 12.82 -12.73
CA SER A 36 2.62 13.27 -11.70
C SER A 36 2.88 14.74 -11.40
N GLY A 37 1.89 15.60 -11.63
CA GLY A 37 2.00 17.05 -11.39
C GLY A 37 2.56 17.33 -9.99
N ASP A 38 3.44 18.33 -9.88
CA ASP A 38 4.16 18.70 -8.65
C ASP A 38 3.29 18.51 -7.40
N VAL A 39 3.62 17.49 -6.60
CA VAL A 39 2.96 17.27 -5.31
C VAL A 39 3.25 18.50 -4.46
N ASP A 40 2.21 19.21 -4.04
CA ASP A 40 2.38 20.40 -3.21
C ASP A 40 2.82 20.01 -1.79
N ILE A 41 4.14 20.02 -1.58
CA ILE A 41 4.78 19.75 -0.30
C ILE A 41 4.99 21.03 0.55
N SER A 42 4.50 22.19 0.10
CA SER A 42 4.74 23.47 0.77
C SER A 42 4.08 23.56 2.15
N GLN A 43 2.97 22.84 2.34
CA GLN A 43 2.23 22.81 3.60
C GLN A 43 2.85 21.88 4.65
N VAL A 44 3.79 21.01 4.27
CA VAL A 44 4.43 20.08 5.21
C VAL A 44 5.58 20.78 5.94
N ILE A 45 5.34 21.04 7.23
CA ILE A 45 6.31 21.63 8.14
C ILE A 45 7.02 20.52 8.92
N ILE A 46 8.35 20.52 8.85
CA ILE A 46 9.24 19.64 9.63
C ILE A 46 9.97 20.51 10.64
N ALA A 47 10.02 20.08 11.90
CA ALA A 47 10.75 20.82 12.93
C ALA A 47 12.24 21.00 12.54
N GLU A 48 12.81 22.17 12.82
CA GLU A 48 14.21 22.48 12.49
C GLU A 48 15.19 21.48 13.14
N GLU A 49 14.90 21.05 14.37
CA GLU A 49 15.65 20.00 15.06
C GLU A 49 15.69 18.69 14.25
N VAL A 50 14.55 18.24 13.75
CA VAL A 50 14.45 17.02 12.93
C VAL A 50 15.20 17.19 11.61
N GLN A 51 15.09 18.35 10.97
CA GLN A 51 15.86 18.67 9.77
C GLN A 51 17.37 18.59 10.02
N ASN A 52 17.85 19.17 11.12
CA ASN A 52 19.26 19.11 11.50
C ASN A 52 19.73 17.68 11.79
N LEU A 53 18.89 16.85 12.41
CA LEU A 53 19.19 15.44 12.64
C LEU A 53 19.27 14.65 11.33
N ILE A 54 18.33 14.85 10.41
CA ILE A 54 18.36 14.24 9.07
C ILE A 54 19.64 14.66 8.33
N LYS A 55 20.02 15.94 8.39
CA LYS A 55 21.25 16.45 7.78
C LYS A 55 22.50 15.81 8.41
N ALA A 56 22.51 15.61 9.73
CA ALA A 56 23.63 15.00 10.43
C ALA A 56 23.77 13.50 10.12
N GLN A 57 22.68 12.81 9.79
CA GLN A 57 22.69 11.41 9.38
C GLN A 57 23.25 11.23 7.95
N ASP A 58 22.87 12.10 7.02
CA ASP A 58 23.28 12.04 5.61
C ASP A 58 23.27 13.46 4.99
N GLU A 59 24.41 14.15 5.07
CA GLU A 59 24.53 15.53 4.59
C GLU A 59 24.41 15.61 3.05
N ASP A 60 24.94 14.61 2.33
CA ASP A 60 24.96 14.58 0.87
C ASP A 60 23.55 14.43 0.27
N ARG A 61 22.65 13.73 0.99
CA ARG A 61 21.27 13.48 0.54
C ARG A 61 20.22 14.25 1.33
N TYR A 62 20.63 15.24 2.13
CA TYR A 62 19.73 16.00 2.99
C TYR A 62 18.49 16.55 2.27
N GLU A 63 18.68 17.31 1.18
CA GLU A 63 17.57 17.93 0.42
C GLU A 63 16.62 16.89 -0.19
N GLU A 64 17.18 15.77 -0.67
CA GLU A 64 16.37 14.67 -1.22
C GLU A 64 15.58 13.95 -0.12
N ASN A 65 16.20 13.68 1.04
CA ASN A 65 15.54 13.05 2.17
C ASN A 65 14.40 13.93 2.70
N ILE A 66 14.60 15.24 2.80
CA ILE A 66 13.55 16.19 3.18
C ILE A 66 12.41 16.19 2.17
N ARG A 67 12.72 16.27 0.87
CA ARG A 67 11.70 16.23 -0.19
C ARG A 67 10.90 14.93 -0.14
N ASN A 68 11.59 13.78 -0.15
CA ASN A 68 10.98 12.45 -0.12
C ASN A 68 10.11 12.25 1.13
N TYR A 69 10.54 12.76 2.29
CA TYR A 69 9.75 12.69 3.51
C TYR A 69 8.46 13.51 3.39
N LYS A 70 8.54 14.75 2.91
CA LYS A 70 7.34 15.57 2.69
C LYS A 70 6.40 14.98 1.66
N GLU A 71 6.92 14.48 0.54
CA GLU A 71 6.15 13.79 -0.49
C GLU A 71 5.42 12.58 0.09
N MET A 72 6.10 11.76 0.92
CA MET A 72 5.49 10.62 1.60
C MET A 72 4.33 11.07 2.51
N ILE A 73 4.51 12.12 3.31
CA ILE A 73 3.46 12.67 4.18
C ILE A 73 2.21 13.04 3.36
N VAL A 74 2.38 13.72 2.24
CA VAL A 74 1.26 14.16 1.38
C VAL A 74 0.61 12.99 0.65
N LEU A 75 1.41 12.18 -0.07
CA LEU A 75 0.90 11.13 -0.96
C LEU A 75 0.22 9.98 -0.21
N LEU A 76 0.72 9.65 0.98
CA LEU A 76 0.14 8.61 1.83
C LEU A 76 -0.92 9.17 2.80
N ASN A 77 -1.16 10.48 2.76
CA ASN A 77 -2.08 11.20 3.65
C ASN A 77 -1.83 10.85 5.13
N VAL A 78 -0.55 10.94 5.53
CA VAL A 78 -0.07 10.48 6.85
C VAL A 78 -0.77 11.26 7.95
N HIS A 79 -1.35 10.55 8.91
CA HIS A 79 -1.96 11.16 10.09
C HIS A 79 -0.92 11.84 10.99
N ASP A 80 -1.28 12.96 11.61
CA ASP A 80 -0.36 13.81 12.38
C ASP A 80 0.31 13.06 13.55
N SER A 81 -0.41 12.13 14.20
CA SER A 81 0.19 11.30 15.25
C SER A 81 1.35 10.46 14.74
N TYR A 82 1.20 9.85 13.55
CA TYR A 82 2.25 9.02 12.95
C TYR A 82 3.39 9.86 12.39
N LYS A 83 3.10 11.08 11.90
CA LYS A 83 4.14 12.05 11.57
C LYS A 83 5.00 12.36 12.80
N ASN A 84 4.37 12.60 13.96
CA ASN A 84 5.09 12.86 15.20
C ASN A 84 5.91 11.65 15.66
N GLU A 85 5.37 10.44 15.57
CA GLU A 85 6.11 9.19 15.88
C GLU A 85 7.32 9.01 14.98
N ILE A 86 7.19 9.31 13.68
CA ILE A 86 8.33 9.31 12.73
C ILE A 86 9.40 10.31 13.18
N GLU A 87 9.00 11.54 13.53
CA GLU A 87 9.93 12.57 13.97
C GLU A 87 10.62 12.21 15.29
N ASP A 88 9.92 11.54 16.21
CA ASP A 88 10.48 11.07 17.47
C ASP A 88 11.49 9.93 17.23
N MET A 89 11.21 8.99 16.32
CA MET A 89 12.18 7.97 15.90
C MET A 89 13.45 8.59 15.30
N VAL A 90 13.34 9.69 14.55
CA VAL A 90 14.53 10.43 14.05
C VAL A 90 15.32 11.04 15.21
N LYS A 91 14.65 11.60 16.22
CA LYS A 91 15.31 12.12 17.45
C LYS A 91 16.00 11.03 18.25
N GLU A 92 15.51 9.80 18.20
CA GLU A 92 16.15 8.61 18.77
C GLU A 92 17.35 8.11 17.95
N GLY A 93 17.63 8.74 16.80
CA GLY A 93 18.79 8.45 15.97
C GLY A 93 18.54 7.46 14.84
N LYS A 94 17.28 7.03 14.63
CA LYS A 94 16.92 6.12 13.53
C LYS A 94 16.99 6.84 12.20
N SER A 95 17.41 6.12 11.16
CA SER A 95 17.52 6.63 9.79
C SER A 95 16.13 7.02 9.25
N ILE A 96 15.95 8.28 8.82
CA ILE A 96 14.70 8.71 8.17
C ILE A 96 14.38 7.87 6.93
N THR A 97 15.42 7.45 6.21
CA THR A 97 15.29 6.62 5.02
C THR A 97 14.69 5.25 5.34
N ASP A 98 15.16 4.64 6.43
CA ASP A 98 14.67 3.33 6.86
C ASP A 98 13.23 3.42 7.38
N ILE A 99 12.92 4.51 8.09
CA ILE A 99 11.56 4.80 8.57
C ILE A 99 10.60 4.97 7.38
N MET A 100 10.97 5.72 6.34
CA MET A 100 10.14 5.92 5.15
C MET A 100 9.87 4.60 4.40
N ILE A 101 10.89 3.73 4.30
CA ILE A 101 10.73 2.40 3.68
C ILE A 101 9.74 1.55 4.49
N ALA A 102 9.93 1.45 5.81
CA ALA A 102 9.06 0.69 6.69
C ALA A 102 7.62 1.22 6.66
N TYR A 103 7.44 2.54 6.74
CA TYR A 103 6.12 3.18 6.70
C TYR A 103 5.41 2.93 5.37
N THR A 104 6.08 3.14 4.24
CA THR A 104 5.47 2.97 2.91
C THR A 104 5.04 1.51 2.67
N PHE A 105 5.86 0.56 3.10
CA PHE A 105 5.50 -0.86 3.06
C PHE A 105 4.27 -1.17 3.92
N LEU A 106 4.27 -0.73 5.19
CA LEU A 106 3.13 -0.94 6.10
C LEU A 106 1.85 -0.24 5.60
N ASN A 107 1.97 0.91 4.95
CA ASN A 107 0.84 1.60 4.32
C ASN A 107 0.16 0.73 3.24
N ASP A 108 0.93 0.05 2.38
CA ASP A 108 0.35 -0.88 1.39
C ASP A 108 -0.34 -2.07 2.06
N CYS A 109 0.26 -2.58 3.13
CA CYS A 109 -0.21 -3.74 3.85
C CYS A 109 -1.37 -3.47 4.81
N TYR A 110 -1.79 -2.21 5.01
CA TYR A 110 -2.70 -1.83 6.11
C TYR A 110 -2.17 -2.29 7.48
N GLY A 111 -0.85 -2.16 7.64
CA GLY A 111 -0.11 -2.55 8.83
C GLY A 111 -0.24 -1.57 9.99
N LYS A 112 0.13 -2.03 11.19
CA LYS A 112 0.06 -1.24 12.41
C LYS A 112 1.25 -0.30 12.58
N ALA A 113 1.04 0.89 13.15
CA ALA A 113 2.10 1.88 13.34
C ALA A 113 3.20 1.40 14.30
N GLU A 114 2.83 0.67 15.35
CA GLU A 114 3.76 0.07 16.31
C GLU A 114 4.78 -0.90 15.66
N LEU A 115 4.53 -1.35 14.43
CA LEU A 115 5.43 -2.23 13.71
C LEU A 115 6.53 -1.47 12.98
N ILE A 116 6.40 -0.15 12.77
CA ILE A 116 7.42 0.64 12.05
C ILE A 116 8.77 0.49 12.75
N GLU A 117 8.81 0.74 14.06
CA GLU A 117 10.05 0.65 14.83
C GLU A 117 10.63 -0.77 14.81
N MET A 118 9.77 -1.79 14.89
CA MET A 118 10.20 -3.19 14.81
C MET A 118 10.90 -3.49 13.48
N LEU A 119 10.36 -3.00 12.35
CA LEU A 119 10.96 -3.22 11.03
C LEU A 119 12.30 -2.46 10.91
N VAL A 120 12.36 -1.21 11.39
CA VAL A 120 13.59 -0.40 11.40
C VAL A 120 14.68 -1.07 12.26
N ASN A 121 14.34 -1.55 13.45
CA ASN A 121 15.29 -2.23 14.34
C ASN A 121 15.86 -3.51 13.71
N LYS A 122 15.07 -4.25 12.91
CA LYS A 122 15.57 -5.41 12.15
C LYS A 122 16.55 -4.98 11.05
N LYS A 123 16.30 -3.85 10.40
CA LYS A 123 17.19 -3.28 9.39
C LYS A 123 18.52 -2.84 10.01
N GLU A 124 18.49 -2.16 11.14
CA GLU A 124 19.69 -1.76 11.91
C GLU A 124 20.49 -2.98 12.41
N ALA A 125 19.81 -4.08 12.73
CA ALA A 125 20.44 -5.36 13.05
C ALA A 125 21.07 -6.09 11.85
N GLY A 126 21.01 -5.50 10.65
CA GLY A 126 21.67 -5.99 9.44
C GLY A 126 20.81 -6.86 8.52
N GLN A 127 19.50 -7.00 8.78
CA GLN A 127 18.62 -7.72 7.85
C GLN A 127 18.35 -6.88 6.60
N SER A 128 18.18 -7.55 5.45
CA SER A 128 17.74 -6.88 4.22
C SER A 128 16.23 -6.59 4.26
N TRP A 129 15.78 -5.56 3.55
CA TRP A 129 14.35 -5.24 3.46
C TRP A 129 13.52 -6.40 2.89
N SER A 130 14.07 -7.14 1.93
CA SER A 130 13.39 -8.32 1.37
C SER A 130 13.18 -9.42 2.42
N GLU A 131 14.15 -9.68 3.30
CA GLU A 131 13.99 -10.63 4.41
C GLU A 131 12.97 -10.14 5.45
N ILE A 132 13.03 -8.85 5.78
CA ILE A 132 12.12 -8.21 6.74
C ILE A 132 10.67 -8.29 6.25
N PHE A 133 10.41 -7.90 5.00
CA PHE A 133 9.07 -7.93 4.40
C PHE A 133 8.55 -9.36 4.24
N LYS A 134 9.42 -10.31 3.89
CA LYS A 134 9.05 -11.73 3.81
C LYS A 134 8.64 -12.28 5.16
N GLN A 135 9.36 -11.93 6.22
CA GLN A 135 8.99 -12.33 7.57
C GLN A 135 7.69 -11.66 8.01
N TYR A 136 7.48 -10.38 7.69
CA TYR A 136 6.22 -9.69 7.93
C TYR A 136 5.03 -10.41 7.28
N ASN A 137 5.08 -10.68 5.98
CA ASN A 137 3.97 -11.35 5.26
C ASN A 137 3.72 -12.79 5.74
N LYS A 138 4.70 -13.42 6.37
CA LYS A 138 4.53 -14.73 7.02
C LYS A 138 3.76 -14.61 8.34
N ASP A 139 4.02 -13.56 9.11
CA ASP A 139 3.43 -13.35 10.43
C ASP A 139 2.05 -12.66 10.34
N TYR A 140 1.83 -11.86 9.30
CA TYR A 140 0.61 -11.12 9.02
C TYR A 140 0.02 -11.59 7.68
N PRO A 141 -1.04 -12.41 7.70
CA PRO A 141 -1.57 -13.02 6.48
C PRO A 141 -2.15 -11.96 5.54
N ALA A 142 -2.09 -12.27 4.24
CA ALA A 142 -2.63 -11.42 3.19
C ALA A 142 -4.13 -11.14 3.40
N PHE A 143 -4.59 -10.00 2.90
CA PHE A 143 -5.99 -9.63 2.91
C PHE A 143 -6.84 -10.65 2.14
N MET A 144 -7.92 -11.12 2.77
CA MET A 144 -8.89 -12.03 2.19
C MET A 144 -10.28 -11.38 2.29
N PRO A 145 -10.84 -10.88 1.17
CA PRO A 145 -12.13 -10.20 1.20
C PRO A 145 -13.22 -11.06 1.82
N GLN A 146 -14.02 -10.43 2.69
CA GLN A 146 -15.18 -11.08 3.26
C GLN A 146 -16.29 -11.24 2.21
N SER A 147 -17.08 -12.31 2.38
CA SER A 147 -18.28 -12.49 1.57
C SER A 147 -19.43 -11.76 2.23
N PHE A 148 -19.92 -10.71 1.58
CA PHE A 148 -21.09 -9.95 2.04
C PHE A 148 -22.38 -10.45 1.40
N ASP A 149 -23.50 -10.26 2.10
CA ASP A 149 -24.82 -10.42 1.52
C ASP A 149 -25.08 -9.33 0.47
N PHE A 150 -25.70 -9.71 -0.65
CA PHE A 150 -25.93 -8.78 -1.77
C PHE A 150 -26.87 -7.64 -1.37
N ASP A 151 -27.96 -7.95 -0.67
CA ASP A 151 -28.95 -6.95 -0.26
C ASP A 151 -28.33 -6.00 0.78
N TYR A 152 -27.42 -6.51 1.62
CA TYR A 152 -26.65 -5.67 2.54
C TYR A 152 -25.76 -4.65 1.80
N LEU A 153 -24.95 -5.09 0.83
CA LEU A 153 -24.09 -4.18 0.06
C LEU A 153 -24.88 -3.17 -0.75
N ASP A 154 -25.97 -3.60 -1.40
CA ASP A 154 -26.84 -2.72 -2.17
C ASP A 154 -27.49 -1.64 -1.29
N ASN A 155 -27.89 -2.01 -0.06
CA ASN A 155 -28.40 -1.04 0.90
C ASN A 155 -27.34 -0.04 1.37
N LEU A 156 -26.11 -0.49 1.66
CA LEU A 156 -25.00 0.41 2.02
C LEU A 156 -24.71 1.43 0.92
N LEU A 157 -24.61 0.99 -0.33
CA LEU A 157 -24.36 1.88 -1.48
C LEU A 157 -25.49 2.89 -1.71
N LYS A 158 -26.71 2.58 -1.27
CA LYS A 158 -27.87 3.49 -1.36
C LYS A 158 -27.94 4.52 -0.24
N GLN A 159 -27.22 4.35 0.87
CA GLN A 159 -27.26 5.29 2.00
C GLN A 159 -26.65 6.66 1.67
N GLY A 160 -25.92 6.78 0.56
CA GLY A 160 -25.26 8.01 0.12
C GLY A 160 -24.00 8.27 0.94
N GLY A 161 -22.91 8.63 0.27
CA GLY A 161 -21.62 8.87 0.94
C GLY A 161 -20.76 7.63 1.19
N ILE A 162 -21.28 6.42 0.94
CA ILE A 162 -20.51 5.17 0.92
C ILE A 162 -20.29 4.72 -0.52
N THR A 163 -19.04 4.43 -0.85
CA THR A 163 -18.59 3.93 -2.16
C THR A 163 -18.10 2.49 -2.08
N ASN A 164 -17.84 1.88 -3.23
CA ASN A 164 -17.19 0.57 -3.30
C ASN A 164 -15.79 0.57 -2.69
N ASP A 165 -15.05 1.68 -2.79
CA ASP A 165 -13.73 1.80 -2.16
C ASP A 165 -13.90 1.80 -0.63
N ASP A 166 -14.89 2.51 -0.11
CA ASP A 166 -15.16 2.55 1.34
C ASP A 166 -15.47 1.17 1.91
N ILE A 167 -16.26 0.37 1.21
CA ILE A 167 -16.55 -1.02 1.60
C ILE A 167 -15.26 -1.84 1.64
N MET A 168 -14.40 -1.72 0.63
CA MET A 168 -13.16 -2.48 0.57
C MET A 168 -12.12 -2.01 1.60
N ILE A 169 -12.05 -0.70 1.87
CA ILE A 169 -11.19 -0.14 2.93
C ILE A 169 -11.69 -0.63 4.29
N ALA A 170 -13.00 -0.56 4.56
CA ALA A 170 -13.59 -1.04 5.80
C ALA A 170 -13.29 -2.52 6.04
N ASP A 171 -13.36 -3.37 5.01
CA ASP A 171 -13.05 -4.79 5.12
C ASP A 171 -11.57 -5.04 5.45
N ARG A 172 -10.65 -4.31 4.80
CA ARG A 172 -9.22 -4.36 5.10
C ARG A 172 -8.93 -3.93 6.54
N VAL A 173 -9.54 -2.83 6.98
CA VAL A 173 -9.38 -2.31 8.34
C VAL A 173 -9.95 -3.28 9.36
N SER A 174 -11.14 -3.84 9.09
CA SER A 174 -11.77 -4.88 9.91
C SER A 174 -10.85 -6.09 10.09
N GLN A 175 -10.28 -6.62 9.00
CA GLN A 175 -9.33 -7.74 9.06
C GLN A 175 -8.07 -7.37 9.85
N SER A 176 -7.44 -6.23 9.54
CA SER A 176 -6.19 -5.81 10.19
C SER A 176 -6.38 -5.44 11.67
N ALA A 177 -7.54 -4.94 12.06
CA ALA A 177 -7.86 -4.55 13.44
C ALA A 177 -8.52 -5.66 14.26
N GLY A 178 -9.05 -6.71 13.61
CA GLY A 178 -9.95 -7.65 14.27
C GLY A 178 -11.26 -7.01 14.75
N ALA A 179 -11.65 -5.89 14.14
CA ALA A 179 -12.87 -5.15 14.44
C ALA A 179 -14.04 -5.64 13.58
N ALA A 180 -15.28 -5.40 14.01
CA ALA A 180 -16.44 -5.73 13.18
C ALA A 180 -16.50 -4.79 11.95
N PHE A 181 -16.88 -5.33 10.80
CA PHE A 181 -17.01 -4.54 9.57
C PHE A 181 -17.99 -3.37 9.73
N GLU A 182 -19.14 -3.64 10.36
CA GLU A 182 -20.20 -2.68 10.64
C GLU A 182 -19.68 -1.50 11.48
N GLU A 183 -18.88 -1.79 12.50
CA GLU A 183 -18.27 -0.76 13.36
C GLU A 183 -17.37 0.19 12.55
N VAL A 184 -16.62 -0.35 11.60
CA VAL A 184 -15.69 0.43 10.77
C VAL A 184 -16.45 1.25 9.73
N ILE A 185 -17.38 0.64 8.99
CA ILE A 185 -18.11 1.33 7.92
C ILE A 185 -19.06 2.41 8.47
N ASP A 186 -19.64 2.20 9.67
CA ASP A 186 -20.51 3.18 10.31
C ASP A 186 -19.76 4.47 10.67
N LYS A 187 -18.47 4.39 11.04
CA LYS A 187 -17.62 5.57 11.24
C LYS A 187 -17.48 6.38 9.96
N LYS A 188 -17.25 5.69 8.83
CA LYS A 188 -17.18 6.34 7.51
C LYS A 188 -18.52 6.96 7.12
N ALA A 189 -19.63 6.25 7.36
CA ALA A 189 -20.98 6.77 7.14
C ALA A 189 -21.29 8.00 8.02
N GLY A 190 -20.70 8.08 9.21
CA GLY A 190 -20.75 9.23 10.11
C GLY A 190 -19.94 10.45 9.64
N GLY A 191 -19.18 10.33 8.54
CA GLY A 191 -18.39 11.41 7.94
C GLY A 191 -16.93 11.47 8.40
N GLU A 192 -16.43 10.48 9.14
CA GLU A 192 -15.02 10.40 9.49
C GLU A 192 -14.14 10.12 8.25
N ALA A 193 -12.96 10.75 8.19
CA ALA A 193 -11.98 10.49 7.14
C ALA A 193 -11.24 9.18 7.40
N TRP A 194 -10.76 8.49 6.35
CA TRP A 194 -10.12 7.19 6.50
C TRP A 194 -8.85 7.25 7.34
N LYS A 195 -8.07 8.32 7.23
CA LYS A 195 -6.90 8.53 8.07
C LYS A 195 -7.21 8.60 9.57
N GLU A 196 -8.38 9.14 9.95
CA GLU A 196 -8.79 9.26 11.35
C GLU A 196 -9.29 7.91 11.88
N ILE A 197 -10.10 7.21 11.08
CA ILE A 197 -10.59 5.86 11.39
C ILE A 197 -9.40 4.91 11.55
N ASN A 198 -8.42 4.95 10.64
CA ASN A 198 -7.27 4.08 10.67
C ASN A 198 -6.33 4.44 11.83
N ALA A 199 -6.16 5.73 12.15
CA ALA A 199 -5.44 6.17 13.34
C ALA A 199 -6.04 5.59 14.63
N TYR A 200 -7.37 5.59 14.76
CA TYR A 200 -8.06 4.97 15.90
C TYR A 200 -7.73 3.48 16.07
N TYR A 201 -7.57 2.74 14.96
CA TYR A 201 -7.19 1.32 14.98
C TYR A 201 -5.66 1.09 14.93
N ASN A 202 -4.84 2.13 15.10
CA ASN A 202 -3.38 2.05 15.00
C ASN A 202 -2.88 1.54 13.63
N ILE A 203 -3.63 1.75 12.54
CA ILE A 203 -3.27 1.40 11.15
C ILE A 203 -2.70 2.63 10.45
N VAL A 204 -1.57 2.47 9.74
CA VAL A 204 -0.86 3.62 9.16
C VAL A 204 -1.50 4.18 7.89
N ASN A 205 -2.28 3.37 7.17
CA ASN A 205 -2.83 3.79 5.88
C ASN A 205 -3.75 5.01 6.02
N GLY A 206 -3.45 6.11 5.34
CA GLY A 206 -4.25 7.33 5.38
C GLY A 206 -5.09 7.59 4.14
N GLN A 207 -5.02 6.72 3.12
CA GLN A 207 -5.52 7.03 1.79
C GLN A 207 -7.05 6.92 1.73
N GLU A 208 -7.70 7.87 1.06
CA GLU A 208 -9.17 7.90 0.95
C GLU A 208 -9.72 6.99 -0.15
N THR A 209 -8.86 6.49 -1.03
CA THR A 209 -9.23 5.64 -2.18
C THR A 209 -8.21 4.53 -2.36
N ILE A 210 -8.64 3.41 -2.92
CA ILE A 210 -7.75 2.30 -3.22
C ILE A 210 -7.18 2.47 -4.62
N LEU A 211 -5.88 2.20 -4.79
CA LEU A 211 -5.31 2.08 -6.13
C LEU A 211 -5.97 0.92 -6.87
N ARG A 212 -6.75 1.25 -7.89
CA ARG A 212 -7.37 0.27 -8.78
C ARG A 212 -6.41 -0.04 -9.94
N VAL A 213 -5.81 -1.22 -9.91
CA VAL A 213 -5.03 -1.72 -11.04
C VAL A 213 -5.95 -2.55 -11.94
N SER A 214 -6.11 -2.14 -13.18
CA SER A 214 -6.84 -2.91 -14.18
C SER A 214 -5.89 -3.84 -14.92
N VAL A 215 -6.11 -5.15 -14.79
CA VAL A 215 -5.41 -6.15 -15.60
C VAL A 215 -6.37 -6.64 -16.68
N THR A 216 -6.01 -6.43 -17.94
CA THR A 216 -6.84 -6.84 -19.09
C THR A 216 -6.65 -8.31 -19.44
N GLN A 217 -7.66 -8.92 -20.06
CA GLN A 217 -7.54 -10.28 -20.57
C GLN A 217 -6.40 -10.42 -21.60
N GLU A 218 -6.15 -9.39 -22.41
CA GLU A 218 -5.03 -9.38 -23.35
C GLU A 218 -3.68 -9.47 -22.64
N GLN A 219 -3.48 -8.70 -21.56
CA GLN A 219 -2.27 -8.79 -20.73
C GLN A 219 -2.11 -10.17 -20.07
N LEU A 220 -3.20 -10.76 -19.58
CA LEU A 220 -3.18 -12.12 -19.02
C LEU A 220 -2.73 -13.14 -20.07
N GLU A 221 -3.40 -13.15 -21.23
CA GLU A 221 -3.11 -14.12 -22.27
C GLU A 221 -1.70 -13.93 -22.85
N LYS A 222 -1.22 -12.68 -23.00
CA LYS A 222 0.15 -12.36 -23.43
C LYS A 222 1.21 -13.06 -22.56
N HIS A 223 1.02 -13.05 -21.23
CA HIS A 223 2.04 -13.52 -20.29
C HIS A 223 1.87 -14.96 -19.81
N LYS A 224 0.70 -15.58 -20.06
CA LYS A 224 0.42 -17.00 -19.80
C LYS A 224 1.07 -17.95 -20.84
N VAL A 225 1.45 -17.46 -22.02
CA VAL A 225 2.03 -18.29 -23.09
C VAL A 225 3.35 -18.92 -22.63
N GLY A 226 3.36 -20.26 -22.52
CA GLY A 226 4.53 -21.05 -22.12
C GLY A 226 4.33 -21.92 -20.87
N GLY A 227 3.22 -21.73 -20.13
CA GLY A 227 2.78 -22.66 -19.07
C GLY A 227 3.59 -22.66 -17.75
N THR A 228 4.60 -21.81 -17.62
CA THR A 228 5.45 -21.70 -16.42
C THR A 228 4.92 -20.72 -15.37
N PHE A 229 3.85 -19.98 -15.66
CA PHE A 229 3.37 -18.87 -14.83
C PHE A 229 1.84 -18.92 -14.74
N SER A 230 1.28 -18.97 -13.53
CA SER A 230 -0.17 -19.05 -13.32
C SER A 230 -0.85 -17.70 -13.55
N GLU A 231 -2.17 -17.73 -13.77
CA GLU A 231 -2.95 -16.50 -13.94
C GLU A 231 -2.87 -15.61 -12.70
N GLU A 232 -2.94 -16.22 -11.50
CA GLU A 232 -2.80 -15.51 -10.23
C GLU A 232 -1.42 -14.84 -10.11
N GLN A 233 -0.36 -15.52 -10.53
CA GLN A 233 1.00 -14.97 -10.51
C GLN A 233 1.16 -13.81 -11.50
N VAL A 234 0.53 -13.89 -12.68
CA VAL A 234 0.49 -12.77 -13.64
C VAL A 234 -0.21 -11.58 -13.01
N VAL A 235 -1.43 -11.77 -12.47
CA VAL A 235 -2.20 -10.69 -11.86
C VAL A 235 -1.41 -10.04 -10.72
N GLU A 236 -0.89 -10.84 -9.78
CA GLU A 236 -0.11 -10.34 -8.64
C GLU A 236 1.12 -9.54 -9.09
N THR A 237 1.83 -10.02 -10.11
CA THR A 237 3.01 -9.33 -10.67
C THR A 237 2.64 -8.00 -11.32
N LEU A 238 1.57 -7.98 -12.13
CA LEU A 238 1.12 -6.75 -12.81
C LEU A 238 0.57 -5.71 -11.83
N VAL A 239 -0.15 -6.15 -10.80
CA VAL A 239 -0.60 -5.28 -9.71
C VAL A 239 0.59 -4.69 -8.97
N THR A 240 1.57 -5.53 -8.61
CA THR A 240 2.80 -5.09 -7.93
C THR A 240 3.59 -4.12 -8.80
N ALA A 241 3.74 -4.40 -10.10
CA ALA A 241 4.44 -3.54 -11.03
C ALA A 241 3.78 -2.16 -11.13
N ASN A 242 2.45 -2.12 -11.29
CA ASN A 242 1.72 -0.87 -11.36
C ASN A 242 1.82 -0.05 -10.07
N LYS A 243 1.68 -0.70 -8.91
CA LYS A 243 1.88 -0.07 -7.59
C LYS A 243 3.26 0.57 -7.46
N LEU A 244 4.29 -0.08 -7.98
CA LEU A 244 5.69 0.33 -7.83
C LEU A 244 6.20 1.17 -9.02
N GLY A 245 5.34 1.55 -9.97
CA GLY A 245 5.76 2.31 -11.15
C GLY A 245 6.74 1.54 -12.06
N LEU A 246 6.71 0.21 -12.04
CA LEU A 246 7.60 -0.64 -12.84
C LEU A 246 6.97 -0.96 -14.20
N ASP A 247 7.83 -1.04 -15.22
CA ASP A 247 7.45 -1.53 -16.54
C ASP A 247 6.93 -2.97 -16.49
N GLU A 248 5.83 -3.22 -17.21
CA GLU A 248 5.13 -4.50 -17.28
C GLU A 248 6.07 -5.65 -17.66
N GLN A 249 6.83 -5.49 -18.75
CA GLN A 249 7.66 -6.56 -19.29
C GLN A 249 8.80 -6.88 -18.32
N THR A 250 9.41 -5.84 -17.77
CA THR A 250 10.47 -5.94 -16.78
C THR A 250 10.02 -6.69 -15.53
N ALA A 251 8.81 -6.40 -15.03
CA ALA A 251 8.25 -7.08 -13.88
C ALA A 251 7.97 -8.56 -14.15
N ILE A 252 7.37 -8.88 -15.31
CA ILE A 252 7.12 -10.27 -15.70
C ILE A 252 8.42 -11.07 -15.85
N ASP A 253 9.46 -10.49 -16.45
CA ASP A 253 10.75 -11.17 -16.61
C ASP A 253 11.43 -11.43 -15.26
N LYS A 254 11.38 -10.46 -14.33
CA LYS A 254 11.85 -10.63 -12.95
C LYS A 254 11.06 -11.74 -12.22
N ALA A 255 9.74 -11.75 -12.34
CA ALA A 255 8.91 -12.77 -11.70
C ALA A 255 9.18 -14.18 -12.25
N LYS A 256 9.36 -14.32 -13.57
CA LYS A 256 9.81 -15.59 -14.20
C LYS A 256 11.18 -16.06 -13.71
N ALA A 257 12.05 -15.13 -13.31
CA ALA A 257 13.34 -15.43 -12.69
C ALA A 257 13.24 -15.76 -11.18
N GLY A 258 12.03 -15.82 -10.60
CA GLY A 258 11.81 -16.18 -9.21
C GLY A 258 11.76 -15.00 -8.23
N TYR A 259 11.55 -13.77 -8.71
CA TYR A 259 11.31 -12.63 -7.82
C TYR A 259 9.99 -12.81 -7.08
N THR A 260 10.03 -12.55 -5.77
CA THR A 260 8.83 -12.47 -4.94
C THR A 260 8.36 -11.02 -4.83
N VAL A 261 7.09 -10.83 -4.43
CA VAL A 261 6.51 -9.50 -4.19
C VAL A 261 7.35 -8.70 -3.20
N GLU A 262 7.85 -9.34 -2.14
CA GLU A 262 8.69 -8.67 -1.13
C GLU A 262 10.00 -8.16 -1.70
N ARG A 263 10.58 -8.89 -2.65
CA ARG A 263 11.78 -8.44 -3.35
C ARG A 263 11.49 -7.25 -4.27
N PHE A 264 10.35 -7.26 -4.96
CA PHE A 264 9.92 -6.10 -5.74
C PHE A 264 9.77 -4.84 -4.88
N PHE A 265 9.04 -4.95 -3.76
CA PHE A 265 8.86 -3.84 -2.82
C PHE A 265 10.19 -3.37 -2.25
N ALA A 266 11.04 -4.28 -1.77
CA ALA A 266 12.35 -3.92 -1.23
C ALA A 266 13.18 -3.15 -2.25
N GLU A 267 13.38 -3.69 -3.46
CA GLU A 267 14.19 -3.03 -4.49
C GLU A 267 13.62 -1.66 -4.91
N ALA A 268 12.29 -1.55 -5.08
CA ALA A 268 11.66 -0.30 -5.48
C ALA A 268 11.75 0.78 -4.39
N LEU A 269 11.55 0.39 -3.13
CA LEU A 269 11.64 1.31 -1.99
C LEU A 269 13.10 1.71 -1.72
N GLU A 270 14.04 0.77 -1.81
CA GLU A 270 15.48 1.07 -1.72
C GLU A 270 15.91 1.98 -2.86
N GLN A 271 15.46 1.75 -4.09
CA GLN A 271 15.75 2.65 -5.22
C GLN A 271 15.16 4.05 -5.00
N LYS A 272 13.95 4.15 -4.44
CA LYS A 272 13.32 5.44 -4.18
C LYS A 272 14.03 6.24 -3.08
N TYR A 273 14.43 5.55 -2.01
CA TYR A 273 14.82 6.20 -0.77
C TYR A 273 16.33 6.17 -0.50
N TYR A 274 17.09 5.19 -1.02
CA TYR A 274 18.57 5.16 -0.90
C TYR A 274 19.34 5.72 -2.10
N GLN A 275 18.72 5.84 -3.27
CA GLN A 275 19.36 6.40 -4.48
C GLN A 275 18.89 7.83 -4.75
#